data_AF-A0A0F3GL38-F1
#
_entry.id   AF-A0A0F3GL38-F1
#
_cell.length_a   1.000
_cell.length_b   1.000
_cell.length_c   1.000
_cell.angle_alpha   90.00
_cell.angle_beta   90.00
_cell.angle_gamma   90.00
#
_symmetry.space_group_name_H-M   'P 1'
#
loop_
_entity.id
_entity.type
_entity.pdbx_description
1 polymer ?
#
loop_
_entity_poly.entity_id
_entity_poly.type
_entity_poly.pdbx_seq_one_letter_code
_entity_poly.pdbx_strand_id
1 'polypeptide(L)' 'MLLVVLAGCREEATEKKVNSKFIPASGTPYSVIAVDLNGDGLKDAVFFTKYNGLDIYFGQGNGLNLNEPTHINSSLG' A
#
# COMPACT_ATOMS: atom_id res chain seq x y z
N MET A 1 42.21 -28.20 20.89
CA MET A 1 41.76 -26.82 21.16
C MET A 1 42.01 -25.98 19.91
N LEU A 2 41.02 -25.92 19.02
CA LEU A 2 40.71 -24.76 18.19
C LEU A 2 39.32 -25.03 17.61
N LEU A 3 38.32 -24.39 18.18
CA LEU A 3 36.94 -24.43 17.71
C LEU A 3 36.73 -23.19 16.83
N VAL A 4 36.56 -23.37 15.52
CA VAL A 4 36.10 -22.30 14.62
C VAL A 4 34.67 -22.65 14.21
N VAL A 5 33.71 -22.00 14.87
CA VAL A 5 32.30 -22.03 14.47
C VAL A 5 32.12 -21.00 13.38
N LEU A 6 32.07 -21.42 12.11
CA LEU A 6 31.51 -20.58 11.05
C LEU A 6 29.98 -20.67 11.15
N ALA A 7 29.38 -19.74 11.88
CA ALA A 7 27.99 -19.39 11.66
C ALA A 7 27.93 -18.66 10.31
N GLY A 8 27.81 -19.41 9.22
CA GLY A 8 27.30 -18.86 7.97
C GLY A 8 25.86 -18.45 8.22
N CYS A 9 25.62 -17.18 8.54
CA CYS A 9 24.31 -16.58 8.33
C CYS A 9 24.02 -16.75 6.84
N ARG A 10 23.20 -17.74 6.51
CA ARG A 10 22.66 -17.92 5.18
C ARG A 10 21.72 -16.74 4.97
N GLU A 11 22.20 -15.69 4.32
CA GLU A 11 21.34 -14.68 3.74
C GLU A 11 20.69 -15.31 2.52
N GLU A 12 19.66 -16.12 2.77
CA GLU A 12 18.67 -16.48 1.78
C GLU A 12 17.95 -15.17 1.43
N ALA A 13 18.47 -14.46 0.44
CA ALA A 13 17.75 -13.37 -0.19
C ALA A 13 16.54 -13.98 -0.89
N THR A 14 15.46 -14.18 -0.14
CA THR A 14 14.17 -14.54 -0.72
C THR A 14 13.81 -13.41 -1.66
N GLU A 15 13.79 -13.68 -2.98
CA GLU A 15 13.14 -12.78 -3.91
C GLU A 15 11.71 -12.59 -3.41
N LYS A 16 11.45 -11.44 -2.79
CA LYS A 16 10.10 -11.07 -2.41
C LYS A 16 9.36 -10.86 -3.71
N LYS A 17 8.68 -11.90 -4.19
CA LYS A 17 7.73 -11.81 -5.29
C LYS A 17 6.71 -10.75 -4.89
N VAL A 18 6.93 -9.53 -5.38
CA VAL A 18 6.04 -8.41 -5.15
C VAL A 18 4.88 -8.60 -6.10
N ASN A 19 3.73 -8.97 -5.54
CA ASN A 19 2.48 -9.04 -6.29
C ASN A 19 2.06 -7.59 -6.62
N SER A 20 2.65 -7.01 -7.66
CA SER A 20 2.26 -5.69 -8.16
C SER A 20 0.86 -5.80 -8.74
N LYS A 21 -0.10 -5.10 -8.13
CA LYS A 21 -1.47 -5.00 -8.64
C LYS A 21 -1.70 -3.58 -9.16
N PHE A 22 -2.19 -3.48 -10.39
CA PHE A 22 -2.66 -2.21 -10.93
C PHE A 22 -3.93 -1.80 -10.19
N ILE A 23 -3.98 -0.55 -9.76
CA ILE A 23 -5.12 0.02 -9.05
C ILE A 23 -5.78 1.02 -10.00
N PRO A 24 -7.00 0.75 -10.50
CA PRO A 24 -7.73 1.72 -11.29
C PRO A 24 -8.19 2.85 -10.35
N ALA A 25 -7.60 4.03 -10.50
CA ALA A 25 -8.10 5.25 -9.89
C ALA A 25 -9.20 5.85 -10.78
N SER A 26 -10.11 6.60 -10.17
CA SER A 26 -11.23 7.27 -10.85
C SER A 26 -10.79 8.40 -11.80
N GLY A 27 -9.50 8.76 -11.84
CA GLY A 27 -8.93 9.83 -12.67
C GLY A 27 -7.42 9.69 -12.88
N THR A 28 -6.72 10.82 -13.08
CA THR A 28 -5.25 10.84 -13.15
C THR A 28 -4.66 11.07 -11.75
N PRO A 29 -4.20 10.03 -11.03
CA PRO A 29 -3.59 10.22 -9.73
C PRO A 29 -2.29 11.02 -9.86
N TYR A 30 -2.10 12.03 -9.01
CA TYR A 30 -0.89 12.86 -8.99
C TYR A 30 -0.11 12.77 -7.67
N SER A 31 -0.75 12.25 -6.61
CA SER A 31 -0.14 12.07 -5.29
C SER A 31 -0.78 10.89 -4.57
N VAL A 32 -0.01 10.25 -3.68
CA VAL A 32 -0.46 9.17 -2.80
C VAL A 32 0.09 9.37 -1.39
N ILE A 33 -0.73 9.10 -0.39
CA ILE A 33 -0.30 9.01 1.02
C ILE A 33 -0.72 7.67 1.61
N ALA A 34 0.09 7.15 2.54
CA ALA A 34 -0.18 5.91 3.26
C ALA A 34 -0.23 6.15 4.77
N VAL A 35 -1.44 6.13 5.35
CA VAL A 35 -1.71 6.46 6.77
C VAL A 35 -2.93 5.68 7.25
N ASP A 36 -2.95 5.32 8.53
CA ASP A 36 -4.14 4.75 9.18
C ASP A 36 -5.17 5.87 9.41
N LEU A 37 -6.26 5.86 8.64
CA LEU A 37 -7.30 6.89 8.69
C LEU A 37 -8.44 6.52 9.65
N ASN A 38 -8.64 5.22 9.91
CA ASN A 38 -9.80 4.71 10.66
C ASN A 38 -9.42 4.19 12.08
N GLY A 39 -8.14 4.14 12.41
CA GLY A 39 -7.61 3.76 13.72
C GLY A 39 -7.52 2.25 13.95
N ASP A 40 -7.51 1.43 12.89
CA ASP A 40 -7.45 -0.04 13.01
C ASP A 40 -6.01 -0.59 13.08
N GLY A 41 -5.00 0.28 13.00
CA GLY A 41 -3.59 -0.07 13.02
C GLY A 41 -3.04 -0.53 11.67
N LEU A 42 -3.84 -0.51 10.61
CA LEU A 42 -3.43 -0.81 9.24
C LEU A 42 -3.31 0.48 8.44
N LYS A 43 -2.35 0.52 7.51
CA LYS A 43 -2.22 1.69 6.63
C LYS A 43 -3.23 1.64 5.50
N ASP A 44 -4.01 2.71 5.38
CA ASP A 44 -4.84 3.00 4.22
C ASP A 44 -4.02 3.75 3.16
N ALA A 45 -4.48 3.72 1.92
CA ALA A 45 -3.90 4.50 0.82
C ALA A 45 -4.91 5.52 0.29
N VAL A 46 -4.50 6.79 0.25
CA VAL A 46 -5.30 7.87 -0.36
C VAL A 46 -4.61 8.35 -1.62
N PHE A 47 -5.33 8.28 -2.74
CA PHE A 47 -4.90 8.79 -4.03
C PHE A 47 -5.60 10.10 -4.33
N PHE A 48 -4.83 11.14 -4.59
CA PHE A 48 -5.36 12.41 -5.08
C PHE A 48 -5.45 12.34 -6.60
N THR A 49 -6.67 12.43 -7.13
CA THR A 49 -6.94 12.37 -8.56
C THR A 49 -7.20 13.77 -9.12
N LYS A 50 -6.57 14.07 -10.24
CA LYS A 50 -6.76 15.34 -10.93
C LYS A 50 -8.22 15.42 -11.39
N TYR A 51 -8.92 16.49 -11.00
CA TYR A 51 -10.32 16.81 -11.37
C TYR A 51 -11.41 15.88 -10.82
N ASN A 52 -11.07 14.73 -10.22
CA ASN A 52 -12.06 13.76 -9.74
C ASN A 52 -12.09 13.63 -8.20
N GLY A 53 -11.13 14.23 -7.49
CA GLY A 53 -11.11 14.27 -6.02
C GLY A 53 -10.15 13.26 -5.41
N LEU A 54 -10.64 12.45 -4.48
CA LEU A 54 -9.80 11.51 -3.73
C LEU A 54 -10.39 10.11 -3.78
N ASP A 55 -9.53 9.11 -3.99
CA ASP A 55 -9.87 7.70 -3.86
C ASP A 55 -9.16 7.15 -2.61
N ILE A 56 -9.92 6.51 -1.71
CA ILE A 56 -9.40 5.90 -0.48
C ILE A 56 -9.53 4.39 -0.59
N TYR A 57 -8.42 3.69 -0.38
CA TYR A 57 -8.36 2.24 -0.28
C TYR A 57 -7.98 1.87 1.15
N PHE A 58 -8.90 1.22 1.85
CA PHE A 58 -8.67 0.82 3.24
C PHE A 58 -7.73 -0.39 3.34
N GLY A 59 -6.86 -0.33 4.35
CA GLY A 59 -5.99 -1.42 4.74
C GLY A 59 -6.77 -2.61 5.27
N GLN A 60 -6.27 -3.81 4.96
CA GLN A 60 -6.75 -5.08 5.46
C GLN A 60 -5.53 -5.96 5.76
N GLY A 61 -5.73 -7.04 6.54
CA GLY A 61 -4.62 -7.91 6.98
C GLY A 61 -3.77 -8.52 5.85
N ASN A 62 -4.26 -8.52 4.61
CA ASN A 62 -3.57 -9.00 3.42
C ASN A 62 -3.20 -7.90 2.40
N GLY A 63 -3.36 -6.61 2.73
CA GLY A 63 -3.07 -5.48 1.85
C GLY A 63 -4.26 -4.51 1.71
N LEU A 64 -4.30 -3.74 0.63
CA LEU A 64 -5.39 -2.79 0.38
C LEU A 64 -6.64 -3.51 -0.15
N ASN A 65 -7.83 -3.08 0.29
CA ASN A 65 -9.08 -3.46 -0.35
C ASN A 65 -9.26 -2.69 -1.66
N LEU A 66 -9.01 -3.36 -2.78
CA LEU A 66 -9.06 -2.76 -4.12
C LEU A 66 -10.40 -2.93 -4.84
N ASN A 67 -11.36 -3.63 -4.23
CA ASN A 67 -12.65 -3.92 -4.86
C ASN A 67 -13.68 -2.82 -4.59
N GLU A 68 -13.56 -2.14 -3.45
CA GLU A 68 -14.54 -1.15 -2.99
C GLU A 68 -13.84 0.13 -2.49
N PRO A 69 -13.16 0.88 -3.38
CA PRO A 69 -12.60 2.18 -3.00
C PRO A 69 -13.69 3.17 -2.63
N THR A 70 -13.42 3.98 -1.61
CA THR A 70 -14.26 5.13 -1.28
C THR A 70 -13.85 6.32 -2.13
N HIS A 71 -14.77 6.78 -2.99
CA HIS A 71 -14.57 7.94 -3.85
C HIS A 71 -15.16 9.19 -3.23
N ILE A 72 -14.35 10.24 -3.07
CA ILE A 72 -14.76 11.56 -2.60
C ILE A 72 -14.58 12.54 -3.77
N ASN A 73 -15.69 13.01 -4.33
CA ASN A 73 -15.66 13.92 -5.48
C ASN A 73 -15.09 15.30 -5.10
N SER A 74 -14.30 15.89 -5.99
CA SER A 74 -13.82 17.28 -5.84
C SER A 74 -14.83 18.35 -6.27
N SER A 75 -16.08 17.97 -6.55
CA SER A 75 -17.14 18.92 -6.93
C SER A 75 -17.54 19.79 -5.74
N LEU A 76 -16.65 20.70 -5.36
CA LEU A 76 -17.02 21.96 -4.75
C LEU A 76 -17.81 22.73 -5.81
N GLY A 77 -19.00 23.20 -5.44
CA GLY A 77 -19.84 24.04 -6.30
C GLY A 77 -19.16 25.34 -6.71
#